data_AF-A0ABD1ENE0-F1
#
_entry.id   AF-A0ABD1ENE0-F1
#
_cell.length_a   1.000
_cell.length_b   1.000
_cell.length_c   1.000
_cell.angle_alpha   90.00
_cell.angle_beta   90.00
_cell.angle_gamma   90.00
#
_symmetry.space_group_name_H-M   'P 1'
#
loop_
_entity.id
_entity.type
_entity.pdbx_description
1 polymer ?
#
loop_
_entity_poly.entity_id
_entity_poly.type
_entity_poly.pdbx_seq_one_letter_code
_entity_poly.pdbx_strand_id
1 'polypeptide(L)'
;MCKKEFGDCEATLINNRSTKFSGNIFIMKTEGDDRIVVSHEGINVIILSCSVIRSYNVTEKIITCQFREDYFAQKLVIKFFGNDQVKTFLSALPPILRPTPEEDISRR
;
A
#
# COMPACT_ATOMS: atom_id res chain seq x y z
N MET A 1 -10.51 14.07 10.29
CA MET A 1 -10.16 12.76 9.70
C MET A 1 -10.28 12.88 8.18
N CYS A 2 -9.20 12.70 7.43
CA CYS A 2 -9.21 12.81 5.97
C CYS A 2 -9.11 11.42 5.34
N LYS A 3 -10.07 11.07 4.47
CA LYS A 3 -10.09 9.84 3.66
C LYS A 3 -9.75 10.22 2.22
N LYS A 4 -8.77 9.56 1.61
CA LYS A 4 -8.47 9.70 0.17
C LYS A 4 -8.63 8.34 -0.52
N GLU A 5 -9.57 8.26 -1.45
CA GLU A 5 -9.83 7.06 -2.25
C GLU A 5 -8.94 7.01 -3.49
N PHE A 6 -8.47 5.81 -3.82
CA PHE A 6 -7.60 5.55 -4.97
C PHE A 6 -8.25 4.63 -6.01
N GLY A 7 -9.46 4.15 -5.72
CA GLY A 7 -10.27 3.30 -6.59
C GLY A 7 -10.04 1.80 -6.36
N ASP A 8 -10.62 0.98 -7.24
CA ASP A 8 -10.63 -0.47 -7.09
C ASP A 8 -9.25 -1.09 -7.26
N CYS A 9 -8.97 -2.10 -6.44
CA CYS A 9 -7.75 -2.90 -6.49
C CYS A 9 -7.96 -4.33 -5.99
N GLU A 10 -6.95 -5.16 -6.22
CA GLU A 10 -6.74 -6.42 -5.51
C GLU A 10 -5.56 -6.23 -4.55
N ALA A 11 -5.78 -6.37 -3.25
CA ALA A 11 -4.75 -6.24 -2.22
C ALA A 11 -4.47 -7.60 -1.56
N THR A 12 -3.20 -7.93 -1.34
CA THR A 12 -2.78 -9.15 -0.63
C THR A 12 -1.82 -8.80 0.48
N LEU A 13 -2.23 -9.03 1.73
CA LEU A 13 -1.37 -8.93 2.90
C LEU A 13 -0.64 -10.25 3.11
N ILE A 14 0.67 -10.19 3.33
CA ILE A 14 1.55 -11.33 3.56
C ILE A 14 2.20 -11.18 4.94
N ASN A 15 1.73 -11.98 5.91
CA ASN A 15 2.16 -11.98 7.31
C ASN A 15 2.20 -13.43 7.88
N ASN A 16 3.20 -14.23 7.49
CA ASN A 16 3.25 -15.70 7.67
C ASN A 16 2.16 -16.50 6.92
N ARG A 17 1.02 -15.86 6.60
CA ARG A 17 -0.01 -16.32 5.67
C ARG A 17 -0.33 -15.23 4.66
N SER A 18 -0.97 -15.59 3.56
CA SER A 18 -1.48 -14.63 2.58
C SER A 18 -2.99 -14.46 2.75
N THR A 19 -3.43 -13.21 2.88
CA THR A 19 -4.85 -12.83 2.95
C THR A 19 -5.16 -11.86 1.82
N LYS A 20 -6.21 -12.14 1.05
CA LYS A 20 -6.60 -11.36 -0.13
C LYS A 20 -7.83 -10.51 0.15
N PHE A 21 -7.85 -9.32 -0.43
CA PHE A 21 -8.93 -8.35 -0.37
C PHE A 21 -9.17 -7.78 -1.78
N SER A 22 -10.41 -7.51 -2.12
CA SER A 22 -10.78 -6.91 -3.40
C SER A 22 -11.80 -5.81 -3.16
N GLY A 23 -11.56 -4.62 -3.71
CA GLY A 23 -12.44 -3.48 -3.55
C GLY A 23 -11.70 -2.15 -3.63
N ASN A 24 -12.39 -1.08 -3.24
CA ASN A 24 -11.86 0.27 -3.30
C ASN A 24 -10.87 0.51 -2.16
N ILE A 25 -9.64 0.88 -2.48
CA ILE A 25 -8.59 1.15 -1.49
C ILE A 25 -8.49 2.63 -1.16
N PHE A 26 -8.27 2.91 0.12
CA PHE A 26 -8.01 4.26 0.63
C PHE A 26 -7.06 4.22 1.83
N ILE A 27 -6.47 5.37 2.10
CA ILE A 27 -5.62 5.61 3.28
C ILE A 27 -6.39 6.54 4.19
N MET A 28 -6.57 6.12 5.44
CA MET A 28 -7.09 6.96 6.51
C MET A 28 -5.92 7.46 7.35
N LYS A 29 -5.75 8.78 7.41
CA LYS A 29 -4.75 9.42 8.27
C LYS A 29 -5.29 9.57 9.69
N THR A 30 -4.56 9.07 10.68
CA THR A 30 -4.91 9.20 12.10
C THR A 30 -3.78 9.86 12.89
N GLU A 31 -4.05 10.28 14.13
CA GLU A 31 -3.03 10.87 15.00
C GLU A 31 -2.09 9.77 15.52
N GLY A 32 -0.98 9.54 14.81
CA GLY A 32 0.05 8.57 15.17
C GLY A 32 0.40 7.60 14.04
N ASP A 33 -0.62 7.13 13.31
CA ASP A 33 -0.47 6.11 12.28
C ASP A 33 -1.39 6.38 11.07
N ASP A 34 -0.99 5.90 9.91
CA ASP A 34 -1.86 5.81 8.73
C ASP A 34 -2.46 4.40 8.64
N ARG A 35 -3.69 4.29 8.16
CA ARG A 35 -4.38 2.99 7.99
C ARG A 35 -4.69 2.76 6.52
N ILE A 36 -4.24 1.63 5.98
CA ILE A 36 -4.61 1.16 4.65
C ILE A 36 -5.87 0.32 4.78
N VAL A 37 -6.91 0.71 4.05
CA VAL A 37 -8.24 0.12 4.16
C VAL A 37 -8.75 -0.23 2.76
N VAL A 38 -9.40 -1.37 2.65
CA VAL A 38 -10.18 -1.75 1.46
C VAL A 38 -11.65 -1.84 1.84
N SER A 39 -12.48 -1.23 1.00
CA SER A 39 -13.93 -1.29 1.08
C SER A 39 -14.49 -2.21 0.01
N HIS A 40 -15.32 -3.17 0.42
CA HIS A 40 -16.08 -4.05 -0.46
C HIS A 40 -17.54 -4.10 -0.01
N GLU A 41 -18.48 -3.81 -0.90
CA GLU A 41 -19.93 -3.83 -0.61
C GLU A 41 -20.35 -3.02 0.63
N GLY A 42 -19.67 -1.89 0.88
CA GLY A 42 -19.93 -1.01 2.03
C GLY A 42 -19.27 -1.46 3.33
N ILE A 43 -18.58 -2.60 3.35
CA ILE A 43 -17.79 -3.07 4.48
C ILE A 43 -16.36 -2.57 4.35
N ASN A 44 -15.91 -1.80 5.33
CA ASN A 44 -14.53 -1.30 5.42
C ASN A 44 -13.66 -2.28 6.23
N VAL A 45 -12.60 -2.80 5.62
CA VAL A 45 -11.65 -3.70 6.26
C VAL A 45 -10.29 -3.01 6.37
N ILE A 46 -9.83 -2.79 7.59
CA ILE A 46 -8.47 -2.32 7.84
C ILE A 46 -7.51 -3.47 7.52
N ILE A 47 -6.69 -3.29 6.49
CA ILE A 47 -5.71 -4.29 6.08
C ILE A 47 -4.45 -4.15 6.92
N LEU A 48 -4.02 -2.90 7.13
CA LEU A 48 -2.76 -2.59 7.76
C LEU A 48 -2.84 -1.23 8.45
N SER A 49 -2.33 -1.15 9.67
CA SER A 49 -1.98 0.14 10.30
C SER A 49 -0.47 0.31 10.15
N CYS A 50 0.01 1.49 9.79
CA CYS A 50 1.43 1.75 9.66
C CYS A 50 1.73 3.23 9.81
N SER A 51 2.75 3.56 10.60
CA SER A 51 3.28 4.92 10.68
C SER A 51 4.33 5.20 9.62
N VAL A 52 4.95 4.14 9.07
CA VAL A 52 6.11 4.23 8.19
C VAL A 52 6.18 3.05 7.22
N ILE A 53 6.69 3.30 6.02
CA ILE A 53 7.03 2.26 5.04
C ILE A 53 8.54 2.03 5.02
N ARG A 54 8.99 0.77 4.94
CA ARG A 54 10.42 0.46 4.84
C ARG A 54 10.94 0.68 3.43
N SER A 55 10.22 0.14 2.46
CA SER A 55 10.49 0.27 1.03
C SER A 55 9.23 -0.07 0.23
N TYR A 56 9.20 0.33 -1.03
CA TYR A 56 8.21 -0.15 -1.98
C TYR A 56 8.86 -0.42 -3.34
N ASN A 57 8.29 -1.33 -4.11
CA ASN A 57 8.60 -1.53 -5.53
C ASN A 57 7.31 -1.38 -6.35
N VAL A 58 7.44 -0.88 -7.58
CA VAL A 58 6.36 -0.74 -8.54
C VAL A 58 6.75 -1.53 -9.79
N THR A 59 5.90 -2.47 -10.18
CA THR A 59 6.03 -3.20 -11.43
C THR A 59 4.71 -3.08 -12.17
N GLU A 60 4.71 -2.29 -13.25
CA GLU A 60 3.49 -1.93 -13.99
C GLU A 60 2.40 -1.33 -13.08
N LYS A 61 1.32 -2.08 -12.84
CA LYS A 61 0.17 -1.69 -12.02
C LYS A 61 0.19 -2.29 -10.62
N ILE A 62 1.29 -2.93 -10.25
CA ILE A 62 1.47 -3.64 -8.99
C ILE A 62 2.43 -2.85 -8.11
N ILE A 63 1.98 -2.51 -6.91
CA ILE A 63 2.80 -1.91 -5.85
C ILE A 63 3.03 -2.98 -4.80
N THR A 64 4.29 -3.23 -4.47
CA THR A 64 4.67 -4.08 -3.35
C THR A 64 5.31 -3.22 -2.26
N CYS A 65 4.61 -3.01 -1.16
CA CYS A 65 5.10 -2.27 0.00
C CYS A 65 5.62 -3.26 1.06
N GLN A 66 6.76 -2.93 1.66
CA GLN A 66 7.30 -3.64 2.83
C GLN A 66 7.23 -2.72 4.05
N PHE A 67 6.69 -3.22 5.15
CA PHE A 67 6.48 -2.47 6.37
C PHE A 67 7.36 -3.02 7.49
N ARG A 68 7.71 -2.16 8.43
CA ARG A 68 8.43 -2.52 9.64
C ARG A 68 7.46 -2.38 10.81
N GLU A 69 6.78 -3.46 11.17
CA GLU A 69 6.07 -3.56 12.44
C GLU A 69 6.81 -4.54 13.34
N ASP A 70 7.10 -4.10 14.57
CA ASP A 70 7.41 -4.87 15.78
C ASP A 70 7.76 -6.35 15.56
N TYR A 71 8.90 -6.62 14.90
CA TYR A 71 9.53 -7.93 14.75
C TYR A 71 9.03 -8.86 13.61
N PHE A 72 8.06 -8.46 12.77
CA PHE A 72 7.68 -9.22 11.56
C PHE A 72 7.69 -8.36 10.29
N ALA A 73 8.32 -8.88 9.23
CA ALA A 73 8.28 -8.24 7.91
C ALA A 73 6.93 -8.51 7.24
N GLN A 74 6.03 -7.53 7.28
CA GLN A 74 4.77 -7.60 6.53
C GLN A 74 4.96 -7.02 5.13
N LYS A 75 4.41 -7.71 4.13
CA LYS A 75 4.36 -7.21 2.75
C LYS A 75 2.91 -7.01 2.33
N LEU A 76 2.62 -5.87 1.73
CA LEU A 76 1.34 -5.61 1.08
C LEU A 76 1.58 -5.52 -0.42
N VAL A 77 0.94 -6.39 -1.18
CA VAL A 77 0.93 -6.33 -2.64
C VAL A 77 -0.41 -5.77 -3.08
N ILE A 78 -0.40 -4.70 -3.87
CA ILE A 78 -1.60 -4.01 -4.34
C ILE A 78 -1.55 -3.97 -5.85
N LYS A 79 -2.56 -4.51 -6.51
CA LYS A 79 -2.71 -4.47 -7.96
C LYS A 79 -3.86 -3.55 -8.30
N PHE A 80 -3.53 -2.44 -8.96
CA PHE A 80 -4.51 -1.49 -9.49
C PHE A 80 -4.91 -1.87 -10.92
N PHE A 81 -6.06 -1.36 -11.36
CA PHE A 81 -6.54 -1.55 -12.73
C PHE A 81 -6.09 -0.41 -13.66
N GLY A 82 -5.82 0.78 -13.12
CA GLY A 82 -5.37 1.99 -13.82
C GLY A 82 -4.03 2.53 -13.33
N ASN A 83 -3.23 3.07 -14.26
CA ASN A 83 -1.91 3.64 -13.96
C ASN A 83 -2.00 4.92 -13.09
N ASP A 84 -3.07 5.69 -13.25
CA ASP A 84 -3.26 6.91 -12.45
C ASP A 84 -3.56 6.61 -10.98
N GLN A 85 -4.18 5.44 -10.71
CA GLN A 85 -4.41 4.98 -9.34
C GLN A 85 -3.08 4.68 -8.64
N VAL A 86 -2.14 4.04 -9.34
CA VAL A 86 -0.78 3.76 -8.85
C VAL A 86 -0.09 5.05 -8.45
N LYS A 87 -0.02 6.04 -9.36
CA LYS A 87 0.61 7.34 -9.09
C LYS A 87 -0.03 8.06 -7.90
N THR A 88 -1.35 8.08 -7.86
CA THR A 88 -2.09 8.77 -6.81
C THR A 88 -1.90 8.09 -5.45
N PHE A 89 -1.89 6.76 -5.42
CA PHE A 89 -1.64 5.99 -4.21
C PHE A 89 -0.22 6.22 -3.66
N LEU A 90 0.80 6.14 -4.53
CA LEU A 90 2.20 6.40 -4.15
C LEU A 90 2.38 7.80 -3.55
N SER A 91 1.71 8.82 -4.10
CA SER A 91 1.77 10.20 -3.59
C SER A 91 1.18 10.37 -2.19
N ALA A 92 0.37 9.40 -1.75
CA ALA A 92 -0.36 9.44 -0.48
C ALA A 92 0.17 8.42 0.54
N LEU A 93 1.19 7.64 0.18
CA LEU A 93 1.81 6.69 1.09
C LEU A 93 2.45 7.41 2.29
N PRO A 94 2.50 6.74 3.46
CA PRO A 94 3.24 7.22 4.62
C PRO A 94 4.72 7.44 4.32
N PRO A 95 5.44 8.22 5.14
CA PRO A 95 6.87 8.46 4.98
C PRO A 95 7.66 7.15 4.88
N ILE A 96 8.70 7.16 4.04
CA ILE A 96 9.51 5.97 3.76
C ILE A 96 10.85 6.09 4.48
N LEU A 97 11.26 5.05 5.22
CA LEU A 97 12.51 5.03 5.98
C LEU A 97 13.77 5.05 5.12
N ARG A 98 13.72 4.48 3.91
CA ARG A 98 14.79 4.56 2.92
C ARG A 98 14.18 4.78 1.55
N PRO A 99 14.59 5.80 0.79
CA PRO A 99 14.22 5.85 -0.62
C PRO A 99 14.64 4.52 -1.25
N THR A 100 13.71 3.88 -1.97
CA THR A 100 14.03 2.73 -2.81
C THR A 100 15.23 3.13 -3.66
N PRO A 101 16.36 2.40 -3.66
CA PRO A 101 17.44 2.73 -4.56
C PRO A 101 16.84 2.74 -5.96
N GLU A 102 16.98 3.85 -6.68
CA GLU A 102 16.57 3.95 -8.07
C GLU A 102 17.19 2.74 -8.79
N GLU A 103 16.36 1.81 -9.26
CA GLU A 103 16.84 0.87 -10.26
C GLU A 103 17.18 1.74 -11.48
N ASP A 104 18.48 1.82 -11.73
CA ASP A 104 19.13 2.53 -12.81
C ASP A 104 18.53 2.07 -14.14
N ILE A 105 17.49 2.76 -14.64
CA ILE A 105 16.90 2.54 -15.97
C ILE A 105 17.82 3.15 -17.05
N SER A 106 19.13 3.08 -16.85
CA SER A 106 20.15 3.55 -17.76
C SER A 106 21.28 2.53 -17.90
N ARG A 107 20.93 1.27 -18.22
CA ARG A 107 21.81 0.32 -18.94
C ARG A 107 21.07 -0.96 -19.32
N ARG A 108 20.39 -0.94 -20.48
CA ARG A 108 20.56 -1.88 -21.61
C ARG A 108 19.56 -1.61 -22.72
#